data_AF-A0A1F5ZCR5-F1
#
_entry.id   AF-A0A1F5ZCR5-F1
#
_cell.length_a   1.000
_cell.length_b   1.000
_cell.length_c   1.000
_cell.angle_alpha   90.00
_cell.angle_beta   90.00
_cell.angle_gamma   90.00
#
_symmetry.space_group_name_H-M   'P 1'
#
loop_
_entity.id
_entity.type
_entity.pdbx_description
1 polymer ?
#
loop_
_entity_poly.entity_id
_entity_poly.type
_entity_poly.pdbx_seq_one_letter_code
_entity_poly.pdbx_strand_id
1 'polypeptide(L)'
;MTFRQIEQPGTEIHPRPRGNYIQTSGDGPAFDLYRIYIEDTWHELLEPERETELIGQVIDGRHAAAILGTDNLTIEKQEHLKEVIVWGQQARDELIRHNLRLVNSIAQKPWYSQFDQAVPLMDRIQAGTLGLIHAIDKFDTDKGKKLSTYATWWIRQMIEREIANTSRTIRLPVHIDDLAKRIKIIQYRYFQSFQQEMTPDELATIIGIDRTEVMKMQQAETVLSTDYYTSDQVDPVGDIVAVEPDFREDNRVQYYLEIQALEALMKSLPKPRDRLIVLLYLNLINQENFNAIWENFALSSLGDPLKQNIRQGLSENPDIYISYDFIGQLLGGLSRERIRQLYNEARAKMLVKIKTNKHLQELFADFLSTSGQNRKYRRTDR
;
A
#
# COMPACT_ATOMS: atom_id res chain seq x y z
N MET A 1 47.27 -29.17 -34.72
CA MET A 1 46.88 -27.91 -35.40
C MET A 1 47.21 -26.77 -34.45
N THR A 2 47.85 -25.75 -34.98
CA THR A 2 48.57 -24.68 -34.26
C THR A 2 47.62 -23.79 -33.46
N PHE A 3 47.90 -23.62 -32.16
CA PHE A 3 47.22 -22.68 -31.28
C PHE A 3 47.47 -21.24 -31.76
N ARG A 4 46.41 -20.51 -32.11
CA ARG A 4 46.46 -19.04 -32.15
C ARG A 4 46.29 -18.54 -30.71
N GLN A 5 47.34 -17.93 -30.16
CA GLN A 5 47.23 -17.12 -28.96
C GLN A 5 46.21 -16.02 -29.23
N ILE A 6 45.13 -16.01 -28.46
CA ILE A 6 44.19 -14.91 -28.41
C ILE A 6 44.82 -13.89 -27.46
N GLU A 7 45.41 -12.83 -28.03
CA GLU A 7 45.77 -11.64 -27.27
C GLU A 7 44.48 -11.08 -26.64
N GLN A 8 44.54 -10.78 -25.35
CA GLN A 8 43.48 -10.00 -24.70
C GLN A 8 43.41 -8.65 -25.44
N PRO A 9 42.24 -8.22 -25.95
CA PRO A 9 42.15 -6.90 -26.55
C PRO A 9 42.49 -5.88 -25.46
N GLY A 10 43.56 -5.14 -25.69
CA GLY A 10 43.97 -4.04 -24.84
C GLY A 10 42.81 -3.08 -24.63
N THR A 11 42.75 -2.48 -23.46
CA THR A 11 41.84 -1.39 -23.14
C THR A 11 42.20 -0.18 -24.00
N GLU A 12 41.81 -0.19 -25.28
CA GLU A 12 41.96 0.95 -26.18
C GLU A 12 41.00 2.05 -25.69
N ILE A 13 41.59 3.07 -25.07
CA ILE A 13 40.89 4.31 -24.72
C ILE A 13 40.62 5.05 -26.05
N HIS A 14 39.51 4.72 -26.71
CA HIS A 14 39.11 5.40 -27.94
C HIS A 14 38.63 6.84 -27.66
N PRO A 15 38.88 7.78 -28.58
CA PRO A 15 38.61 9.19 -28.37
C PRO A 15 37.11 9.51 -28.39
N ARG A 16 36.73 10.38 -27.46
CA ARG A 16 35.37 10.86 -27.16
C ARG A 16 34.67 11.43 -28.39
N PRO A 17 33.38 11.11 -28.66
CA PRO A 17 32.56 11.97 -29.48
C PRO A 17 32.19 13.23 -28.68
N ARG A 18 32.61 14.41 -29.17
CA ARG A 18 32.09 15.72 -28.72
C ARG A 18 30.64 15.87 -29.19
N GLY A 19 29.72 15.21 -28.50
CA GLY A 19 28.27 15.39 -28.69
C GLY A 19 27.77 16.50 -27.77
N ASN A 20 26.90 17.38 -28.30
CA ASN A 20 26.14 18.34 -27.50
C ASN A 20 25.24 17.57 -26.52
N TYR A 21 25.77 17.26 -25.34
CA TYR A 21 24.92 16.99 -24.18
C TYR A 21 24.08 18.24 -24.00
N ILE A 22 22.75 18.08 -24.07
CA ILE A 22 21.80 19.15 -23.78
C ILE A 22 22.28 19.77 -22.47
N GLN A 23 22.62 21.07 -22.49
CA GLN A 23 22.99 21.83 -21.31
C GLN A 23 21.75 21.93 -20.42
N THR A 24 21.45 20.87 -19.67
CA THR A 24 20.60 20.96 -18.50
C THR A 24 21.48 21.54 -17.41
N SER A 25 21.44 22.85 -17.24
CA SER A 25 22.15 23.58 -16.19
C SER A 25 21.83 22.97 -14.83
N GLY A 26 22.76 22.23 -14.24
CA GLY A 26 22.53 21.55 -12.96
C GLY A 26 23.79 20.93 -12.39
N ASP A 27 24.56 21.72 -11.65
CA ASP A 27 25.68 21.25 -10.80
C ASP A 27 25.12 20.52 -9.56
N GLY A 28 24.64 19.29 -9.75
CA GLY A 28 24.05 18.48 -8.66
C GLY A 28 24.45 17.00 -8.74
N PRO A 29 24.34 16.26 -7.62
CA PRO A 29 24.84 14.87 -7.50
C PRO A 29 24.16 13.90 -8.48
N ALA A 30 22.91 14.15 -8.87
CA ALA A 30 22.20 13.36 -9.87
C ALA A 30 22.77 13.53 -11.29
N PHE A 31 23.31 14.72 -11.61
CA PHE A 31 23.95 15.00 -12.89
C PHE A 31 25.33 14.32 -12.98
N ASP A 32 26.10 14.34 -11.89
CA ASP A 32 27.36 13.61 -11.80
C ASP A 32 27.16 12.10 -11.95
N LEU A 33 26.12 11.53 -11.33
CA LEU A 33 25.80 10.11 -11.49
C LEU A 33 25.46 9.76 -12.95
N TYR A 34 24.75 10.65 -13.65
CA TYR A 34 24.44 10.49 -15.08
C TYR A 34 25.67 10.59 -15.97
N ARG A 35 26.59 11.50 -15.66
CA ARG A 35 27.87 11.56 -16.37
C ARG A 35 28.66 10.27 -16.19
N ILE A 36 28.83 9.80 -14.95
CA ILE A 36 29.54 8.55 -14.64
C ILE A 36 28.89 7.37 -15.37
N TYR A 37 27.56 7.26 -15.32
CA TYR A 37 26.84 6.20 -16.03
C TYR A 37 27.14 6.21 -17.53
N ILE A 38 27.10 7.36 -18.19
CA ILE A 38 27.37 7.46 -19.63
C ILE A 38 28.82 7.13 -19.94
N GLU A 39 29.77 7.54 -19.09
CA GLU A 39 31.18 7.22 -19.24
C GLU A 39 31.42 5.70 -19.14
N ASP A 40 30.79 5.03 -18.16
CA ASP A 40 30.96 3.59 -17.93
C ASP A 40 30.23 2.71 -18.96
N THR A 41 29.13 3.21 -19.53
CA THR A 41 28.28 2.44 -20.47
C THR A 41 28.49 2.77 -21.92
N TRP A 42 29.50 3.59 -22.24
CA TRP A 42 29.81 3.94 -23.62
C TRP A 42 30.48 2.77 -24.35
N HIS A 43 29.82 2.30 -25.39
CA HIS A 43 30.34 1.32 -26.34
C HIS A 43 30.10 1.81 -27.77
N GLU A 44 30.95 1.37 -28.70
CA GLU A 44 30.75 1.58 -30.13
C GLU A 44 29.49 0.86 -30.61
N LEU A 45 28.95 1.27 -31.76
CA LEU A 45 27.80 0.59 -32.34
C LEU A 45 28.26 -0.72 -32.97
N LEU A 46 27.51 -1.80 -32.76
CA LEU A 46 27.78 -3.06 -33.42
C LEU A 46 27.57 -2.95 -34.92
N GLU A 47 28.47 -3.55 -35.68
CA GLU A 47 28.24 -3.83 -37.09
C GLU A 47 27.08 -4.83 -37.26
N PRO A 48 26.27 -4.73 -38.32
CA PRO A 48 25.11 -5.61 -38.51
C PRO A 48 25.44 -7.11 -38.49
N GLU A 49 26.59 -7.49 -39.04
CA GLU A 49 27.05 -8.89 -39.06
C GLU A 49 27.35 -9.41 -37.66
N ARG A 50 28.05 -8.61 -36.84
CA ARG A 50 28.34 -8.95 -35.44
C ARG A 50 27.07 -9.00 -34.59
N GLU A 51 26.11 -8.10 -34.83
CA GLU A 51 24.79 -8.14 -34.17
C GLU A 51 24.08 -9.48 -34.45
N THR A 52 24.08 -9.93 -35.71
CA THR A 52 23.48 -11.23 -36.06
C THR A 52 24.20 -12.43 -35.45
N GLU A 53 25.54 -12.39 -35.39
CA GLU A 53 26.36 -13.43 -34.77
C GLU A 53 26.05 -13.57 -33.28
N LEU A 54 26.06 -12.46 -32.55
CA LEU A 54 25.76 -12.45 -31.11
C LEU A 54 24.35 -12.93 -30.82
N ILE A 55 23.36 -12.52 -31.64
CA ILE A 55 21.98 -12.98 -31.50
C ILE A 55 21.91 -14.51 -31.70
N GLY A 56 22.63 -15.05 -32.68
CA GLY A 56 22.75 -16.50 -32.89
C GLY A 56 23.28 -17.21 -31.64
N GLN A 57 24.39 -16.71 -31.07
CA GLN A 57 24.99 -17.26 -29.85
C GLN A 57 24.01 -17.24 -28.65
N VAL A 58 23.21 -16.17 -28.51
CA VAL A 58 22.16 -16.09 -27.49
C VAL A 58 21.06 -17.13 -27.70
N ILE A 59 20.63 -17.36 -28.95
CA ILE A 59 19.64 -18.39 -29.29
C ILE A 59 20.20 -19.77 -28.98
N ASP A 60 21.43 -20.06 -29.42
CA ASP A 60 22.11 -21.33 -29.19
C ASP A 60 22.29 -21.63 -27.70
N GLY A 61 22.71 -20.63 -26.91
CA GLY A 61 22.80 -20.73 -25.46
C GLY A 61 21.46 -21.07 -24.79
N ARG A 62 20.36 -20.45 -25.24
CA ARG A 62 19.00 -20.77 -24.74
C ARG A 62 18.56 -22.18 -25.10
N HIS A 63 18.82 -22.61 -26.34
CA HIS A 63 18.52 -23.99 -26.78
C HIS A 63 19.34 -25.00 -26.00
N ALA A 64 20.63 -24.71 -25.76
CA ALA A 64 21.50 -25.56 -24.96
C ALA A 64 21.01 -25.70 -23.51
N ALA A 65 20.58 -24.59 -22.89
CA ALA A 65 19.97 -24.59 -21.55
C ALA A 65 18.68 -25.43 -21.49
N ALA A 66 17.82 -25.35 -22.51
CA ALA A 66 16.61 -26.15 -22.60
C ALA A 66 16.89 -27.66 -22.73
N ILE A 67 17.92 -28.02 -23.51
CA ILE A 67 18.33 -29.42 -23.69
C ILE A 67 18.93 -29.98 -22.39
N LEU A 68 19.77 -29.21 -21.69
CA LEU A 68 20.43 -29.65 -20.46
C LEU A 68 19.45 -30.06 -19.36
N GLY A 69 18.21 -29.53 -19.37
CA GLY A 69 17.14 -29.89 -18.44
C GLY A 69 16.47 -31.25 -18.69
N THR A 70 16.98 -32.07 -19.62
CA THR A 70 16.41 -33.39 -19.96
C THR A 70 17.27 -34.55 -19.45
N ASP A 71 16.63 -35.63 -18.95
CA ASP A 71 17.27 -36.67 -18.12
C ASP A 71 18.18 -37.70 -18.85
N ASN A 72 18.49 -37.55 -20.15
CA ASN A 72 19.24 -38.56 -20.91
C ASN A 72 20.38 -37.97 -21.76
N LEU A 73 21.40 -37.39 -21.11
CA LEU A 73 22.57 -36.80 -21.77
C LEU A 73 23.87 -37.44 -21.26
N THR A 74 24.81 -37.70 -22.18
CA THR A 74 26.19 -38.11 -21.84
C THR A 74 26.95 -36.97 -21.17
N ILE A 75 27.93 -37.30 -20.32
CA ILE A 75 28.77 -36.31 -19.59
C ILE A 75 29.42 -35.32 -20.57
N GLU A 76 30.01 -35.81 -21.66
CA GLU A 76 30.63 -34.99 -22.71
C GLU A 76 29.63 -34.00 -23.33
N LYS A 77 28.40 -34.46 -23.61
CA LYS A 77 27.35 -33.59 -24.16
C LYS A 77 26.88 -32.57 -23.12
N GLN A 78 26.82 -32.93 -21.84
CA GLN A 78 26.50 -31.99 -20.77
C GLN A 78 27.56 -30.90 -20.62
N GLU A 79 28.85 -31.25 -20.69
CA GLU A 79 29.96 -30.29 -20.62
C GLU A 79 29.91 -29.31 -21.80
N HIS A 80 29.77 -29.82 -23.02
CA HIS A 80 29.65 -28.98 -24.21
C HIS A 80 28.44 -28.03 -24.14
N LEU A 81 27.28 -28.51 -23.67
CA LEU A 81 26.09 -27.67 -23.50
C LEU A 81 26.34 -26.56 -22.48
N LYS A 82 27.07 -26.83 -21.39
CA LYS A 82 27.44 -25.79 -20.40
C LYS A 82 28.35 -24.72 -21.02
N GLU A 83 29.30 -25.10 -21.87
CA GLU A 83 30.15 -24.13 -22.59
C GLU A 83 29.32 -23.22 -23.50
N VAL A 84 28.40 -23.79 -24.28
CA VAL A 84 27.51 -23.03 -25.17
C VAL A 84 26.60 -22.08 -24.38
N ILE A 85 26.11 -22.48 -23.20
CA ILE A 85 25.35 -21.60 -22.30
C ILE A 85 26.19 -20.39 -21.86
N VAL A 86 27.45 -20.63 -21.45
CA VAL A 86 28.36 -19.55 -21.03
C VAL A 86 28.63 -18.59 -22.18
N TRP A 87 28.91 -19.09 -23.38
CA TRP A 87 29.09 -18.23 -24.55
C TRP A 87 27.82 -17.43 -24.90
N GLY A 88 26.65 -18.07 -24.86
CA GLY A 88 25.38 -17.37 -25.08
C GLY A 88 25.13 -16.27 -24.05
N GLN A 89 25.53 -16.48 -22.80
CA GLN A 89 25.40 -15.46 -21.75
C GLN A 89 26.39 -14.29 -21.94
N GLN A 90 27.63 -14.58 -22.34
CA GLN A 90 28.60 -13.53 -22.70
C GLN A 90 28.12 -12.71 -23.90
N ALA A 91 27.58 -13.37 -24.93
CA ALA A 91 27.02 -12.71 -26.11
C ALA A 91 25.82 -11.81 -25.76
N ARG A 92 24.97 -12.27 -24.83
CA ARG A 92 23.85 -11.50 -24.29
C ARG A 92 24.34 -10.23 -23.59
N ASP A 93 25.35 -10.34 -22.73
CA ASP A 93 25.90 -9.20 -21.99
C ASP A 93 26.62 -8.20 -22.92
N GLU A 94 27.25 -8.69 -24.00
CA GLU A 94 27.80 -7.87 -25.07
C GLU A 94 26.70 -7.10 -25.82
N LEU A 95 25.62 -7.78 -26.24
CA LEU A 95 24.48 -7.17 -26.90
C LEU A 95 23.82 -6.08 -26.03
N ILE A 96 23.64 -6.34 -24.74
CA ILE A 96 23.07 -5.35 -23.81
C ILE A 96 23.94 -4.10 -23.80
N ARG A 97 25.25 -4.24 -23.54
CA ARG A 97 26.22 -3.14 -23.43
C ARG A 97 26.22 -2.24 -24.66
N HIS A 98 26.26 -2.82 -25.86
CA HIS A 98 26.27 -2.03 -27.11
C HIS A 98 24.94 -1.33 -27.42
N ASN A 99 23.83 -1.75 -26.78
CA ASN A 99 22.50 -1.18 -27.00
C ASN A 99 22.04 -0.23 -25.88
N LEU A 100 22.82 0.03 -24.83
CA LEU A 100 22.45 0.96 -23.75
C LEU A 100 22.22 2.40 -24.24
N ARG A 101 22.90 2.81 -25.32
CA ARG A 101 22.68 4.12 -25.97
C ARG A 101 21.23 4.28 -26.48
N LEU A 102 20.63 3.20 -26.98
CA LEU A 102 19.22 3.20 -27.39
C LEU A 102 18.31 3.44 -26.19
N VAL A 103 18.54 2.72 -25.09
CA VAL A 103 17.78 2.89 -23.83
C VAL A 103 17.85 4.34 -23.37
N ASN A 104 19.06 4.90 -23.32
CA ASN A 104 19.27 6.28 -22.91
C ASN A 104 18.54 7.29 -23.81
N SER A 105 18.61 7.13 -25.13
CA SER A 105 17.89 7.98 -26.08
C SER A 105 16.36 7.90 -25.91
N ILE A 106 15.85 6.74 -25.47
CA ILE A 106 14.43 6.56 -25.18
C ILE A 106 14.08 7.22 -23.85
N ALA A 107 14.84 6.96 -22.78
CA ALA A 107 14.57 7.43 -21.42
C ALA A 107 14.64 8.96 -21.26
N GLN A 108 15.49 9.64 -22.04
CA GLN A 108 15.62 11.11 -22.03
C GLN A 108 14.42 11.86 -22.62
N LYS A 109 13.48 11.16 -23.26
CA LYS A 109 12.38 11.82 -23.94
C LYS A 109 11.54 12.67 -22.97
N PRO A 110 11.25 13.93 -23.34
CA PRO A 110 10.72 14.93 -22.41
C PRO A 110 9.32 14.61 -21.91
N TRP A 111 8.52 13.84 -22.67
CA TRP A 111 7.18 13.45 -22.25
C TRP A 111 7.15 12.61 -20.97
N TYR A 112 8.24 11.91 -20.62
CA TYR A 112 8.34 11.19 -19.35
C TYR A 112 8.54 12.12 -18.14
N SER A 113 8.92 13.38 -18.37
CA SER A 113 9.13 14.39 -17.34
C SER A 113 7.99 15.42 -17.24
N GLN A 114 6.96 15.30 -18.08
CA GLN A 114 5.81 16.22 -18.11
C GLN A 114 4.79 15.98 -16.98
N PHE A 115 4.92 14.88 -16.24
CA PHE A 115 4.01 14.56 -15.14
C PHE A 115 4.54 15.17 -13.83
N ASP A 116 3.63 15.69 -13.00
CA ASP A 116 3.92 16.44 -11.76
C ASP A 116 4.80 15.67 -10.75
N GLN A 117 4.90 14.35 -10.91
CA GLN A 117 5.84 13.50 -10.18
C GLN A 117 6.71 12.73 -11.19
N ALA A 118 7.75 13.40 -11.65
CA ALA A 118 8.68 12.82 -12.62
C ALA A 118 9.58 11.80 -11.94
N VAL A 119 9.50 10.55 -12.38
CA VAL A 119 10.48 9.52 -12.02
C VAL A 119 11.89 9.99 -12.47
N PRO A 120 12.92 9.93 -11.61
CA PRO A 120 14.28 10.31 -11.95
C PRO A 120 14.77 9.68 -13.27
N LEU A 121 15.67 10.37 -13.98
CA LEU A 121 16.22 9.85 -15.24
C LEU A 121 16.89 8.49 -15.06
N MET A 122 17.61 8.30 -13.96
CA MET A 122 18.28 7.03 -13.65
C MET A 122 17.30 5.87 -13.54
N ASP A 123 16.20 6.06 -12.82
CA ASP A 123 15.21 5.02 -12.62
C ASP A 123 14.54 4.65 -13.96
N ARG A 124 14.28 5.65 -14.82
CA ARG A 124 13.82 5.41 -16.20
C ARG A 124 14.84 4.62 -17.02
N ILE A 125 16.13 4.94 -16.93
CA ILE A 125 17.19 4.21 -17.62
C ILE A 125 17.25 2.76 -17.14
N GLN A 126 17.14 2.53 -15.82
CA GLN A 126 17.17 1.18 -15.26
C GLN A 126 15.96 0.35 -15.70
N ALA A 127 14.76 0.91 -15.64
CA ALA A 127 13.56 0.25 -16.15
C ALA A 127 13.66 -0.04 -17.66
N GLY A 128 14.17 0.91 -18.44
CA GLY A 128 14.42 0.73 -19.86
C GLY A 128 15.44 -0.36 -20.16
N THR A 129 16.48 -0.49 -19.32
CA THR A 129 17.50 -1.55 -19.43
C THR A 129 16.88 -2.93 -19.19
N LEU A 130 15.96 -3.06 -18.23
CA LEU A 130 15.17 -4.29 -18.05
C LEU A 130 14.30 -4.60 -19.28
N GLY A 131 13.75 -3.57 -19.95
CA GLY A 131 13.03 -3.72 -21.21
C GLY A 131 13.90 -4.18 -22.36
N LEU A 132 15.12 -3.64 -22.49
CA LEU A 132 16.10 -4.08 -23.48
C LEU A 132 16.49 -5.54 -23.26
N ILE A 133 16.79 -5.91 -22.02
CA ILE A 133 17.09 -7.29 -21.62
C ILE A 133 15.96 -8.22 -22.04
N HIS A 134 14.71 -7.87 -21.70
CA HIS A 134 13.53 -8.65 -22.09
C HIS A 134 13.39 -8.81 -23.60
N ALA A 135 13.69 -7.74 -24.35
CA ALA A 135 13.66 -7.78 -25.80
C ALA A 135 14.71 -8.75 -26.37
N ILE A 136 15.95 -8.69 -25.89
CA ILE A 136 17.03 -9.60 -26.31
C ILE A 136 16.67 -11.05 -26.00
N ASP A 137 16.16 -11.31 -24.79
CA ASP A 137 15.79 -12.66 -24.34
C ASP A 137 14.66 -13.30 -25.14
N LYS A 138 13.86 -12.50 -25.87
CA LYS A 138 12.72 -12.96 -26.67
C LYS A 138 12.84 -12.63 -28.16
N PHE A 139 13.97 -12.08 -28.58
CA PHE A 139 14.14 -11.69 -29.97
C PHE A 139 14.23 -12.94 -30.85
N ASP A 140 13.68 -12.81 -32.06
CA ASP A 140 13.54 -13.87 -33.04
C ASP A 140 13.96 -13.31 -34.40
N THR A 141 15.03 -13.90 -34.95
CA THR A 141 15.65 -13.48 -36.21
C THR A 141 14.78 -13.79 -37.43
N ASP A 142 13.90 -14.80 -37.34
CA ASP A 142 13.11 -15.27 -38.48
C ASP A 142 12.06 -14.25 -38.92
N LYS A 143 11.76 -13.27 -38.05
CA LYS A 143 10.79 -12.21 -38.32
C LYS A 143 11.35 -11.06 -39.17
N GLY A 144 12.64 -11.07 -39.50
CA GLY A 144 13.25 -10.13 -40.46
C GLY A 144 13.21 -8.65 -40.03
N LYS A 145 13.12 -8.37 -38.73
CA LYS A 145 13.16 -7.01 -38.17
C LYS A 145 14.47 -6.81 -37.40
N LYS A 146 14.99 -5.58 -37.38
CA LYS A 146 16.19 -5.25 -36.56
C LYS A 146 15.84 -5.32 -35.06
N LEU A 147 16.81 -5.74 -34.24
CA LEU A 147 16.64 -5.80 -32.77
C LEU A 147 16.19 -4.45 -32.20
N SER A 148 16.79 -3.35 -32.65
CA SER A 148 16.42 -1.99 -32.20
C SER A 148 14.94 -1.65 -32.38
N THR A 149 14.31 -2.15 -33.46
CA THR A 149 12.88 -1.92 -33.72
C THR A 149 12.01 -2.66 -32.69
N TYR A 150 12.38 -3.89 -32.38
CA TYR A 150 11.67 -4.71 -31.39
C TYR A 150 11.91 -4.21 -29.96
N ALA A 151 13.18 -3.92 -29.62
CA ALA A 151 13.60 -3.43 -28.32
C ALA A 151 12.95 -2.10 -27.95
N THR A 152 12.77 -1.20 -28.92
CA THR A 152 12.13 0.11 -28.68
C THR A 152 10.74 -0.03 -28.02
N TRP A 153 9.96 -1.05 -28.39
CA TRP A 153 8.64 -1.29 -27.80
C TRP A 153 8.75 -1.72 -26.33
N TRP A 154 9.61 -2.69 -26.03
CA TRP A 154 9.83 -3.19 -24.67
C TRP A 154 10.49 -2.16 -23.74
N ILE A 155 11.44 -1.38 -24.25
CA ILE A 155 12.07 -0.29 -23.50
C ILE A 155 11.00 0.74 -23.12
N ARG A 156 10.17 1.19 -24.07
CA ARG A 156 9.08 2.13 -23.79
C ARG A 156 8.10 1.55 -22.77
N GLN A 157 7.65 0.32 -22.99
CA GLN A 157 6.65 -0.33 -22.15
C GLN A 157 7.13 -0.46 -20.70
N MET A 158 8.38 -0.86 -20.49
CA MET A 158 8.93 -0.99 -19.13
C MET A 158 9.10 0.37 -18.45
N ILE A 159 9.54 1.41 -19.17
CA ILE A 159 9.62 2.78 -18.63
C ILE A 159 8.23 3.28 -18.23
N GLU A 160 7.23 3.14 -19.10
CA GLU A 160 5.85 3.58 -18.83
C GLU A 160 5.23 2.82 -17.64
N ARG A 161 5.52 1.52 -17.52
CA ARG A 161 5.10 0.70 -16.40
C ARG A 161 5.76 1.14 -15.09
N GLU A 162 7.06 1.43 -15.11
CA GLU A 162 7.78 1.92 -13.92
C GLU A 162 7.22 3.26 -13.46
N ILE A 163 6.98 4.19 -14.40
CA ILE A 163 6.34 5.46 -14.11
C ILE A 163 4.97 5.25 -13.47
N ALA A 164 4.14 4.36 -14.00
CA ALA A 164 2.82 4.08 -13.43
C ALA A 164 2.87 3.47 -12.01
N ASN A 165 3.94 2.75 -11.67
CA ASN A 165 4.09 2.11 -10.35
C ASN A 165 4.70 3.03 -9.30
N THR A 166 5.65 3.88 -9.70
CA THR A 166 6.57 4.56 -8.77
C THR A 166 6.41 6.09 -8.77
N SER A 167 5.75 6.68 -9.78
CA SER A 167 5.58 8.14 -9.83
C SER A 167 4.78 8.69 -8.64
N ARG A 168 3.78 7.95 -8.14
CA ARG A 168 2.89 8.43 -7.08
C ARG A 168 3.30 7.95 -5.70
N THR A 169 3.31 8.86 -4.72
CA THR A 169 3.48 8.54 -3.30
C THR A 169 2.46 7.51 -2.82
N ILE A 170 1.20 7.65 -3.26
CA ILE A 170 0.14 6.67 -3.05
C ILE A 170 -0.13 5.99 -4.39
N ARG A 171 0.22 4.71 -4.48
CA ARG A 171 0.11 3.94 -5.72
C ARG A 171 -1.35 3.76 -6.14
N LEU A 172 -1.62 4.04 -7.41
CA LEU A 172 -2.93 3.79 -8.04
C LEU A 172 -2.86 2.55 -8.97
N PRO A 173 -3.99 1.85 -9.18
CA PRO A 173 -4.11 0.87 -10.24
C PRO A 173 -3.91 1.49 -11.64
N VAL A 174 -3.33 0.74 -12.58
CA VAL A 174 -2.98 1.23 -13.94
C VAL A 174 -4.17 1.88 -14.67
N HIS A 175 -5.35 1.27 -14.62
CA HIS A 175 -6.54 1.79 -15.30
C HIS A 175 -7.01 3.14 -14.74
N ILE A 176 -6.77 3.39 -13.45
CA ILE A 176 -7.08 4.68 -12.80
C ILE A 176 -6.01 5.72 -13.17
N ASP A 177 -4.73 5.33 -13.22
CA ASP A 177 -3.65 6.23 -13.63
C ASP A 177 -3.80 6.66 -15.11
N ASP A 178 -4.17 5.73 -16.00
CA ASP A 178 -4.48 6.04 -17.41
C ASP A 178 -5.67 7.01 -17.55
N LEU A 179 -6.64 6.91 -16.65
CA LEU A 179 -7.78 7.82 -16.62
C LEU A 179 -7.37 9.21 -16.12
N ALA A 180 -6.56 9.29 -15.06
CA ALA A 180 -6.01 10.54 -14.56
C ALA A 180 -5.14 11.26 -15.61
N LYS A 181 -4.30 10.54 -16.35
CA LYS A 181 -3.52 11.10 -17.46
C LYS A 181 -4.41 11.66 -18.57
N ARG A 182 -5.48 10.94 -18.93
CA ARG A 182 -6.45 11.42 -19.92
C ARG A 182 -7.17 12.68 -19.45
N ILE A 183 -7.58 12.73 -18.18
CA ILE A 183 -8.16 13.92 -17.56
C ILE A 183 -7.22 15.12 -17.73
N LYS A 184 -5.94 14.98 -17.34
CA LYS A 184 -4.95 16.07 -17.48
C LYS A 184 -4.76 16.54 -18.91
N ILE A 185 -4.65 15.61 -19.87
CA ILE A 185 -4.49 15.97 -21.28
C ILE A 185 -5.72 16.72 -21.80
N ILE A 186 -6.93 16.28 -21.44
CA ILE A 186 -8.18 16.93 -21.86
C ILE A 186 -8.28 18.33 -21.23
N GLN A 187 -8.05 18.45 -19.92
CA GLN A 187 -8.06 19.73 -19.22
C GLN A 187 -7.04 20.70 -19.80
N TYR A 188 -5.81 20.24 -20.06
CA TYR A 188 -4.76 21.07 -20.68
C TYR A 188 -5.17 21.56 -22.08
N ARG A 189 -5.69 20.67 -22.93
CA ARG A 189 -6.17 21.04 -24.27
C ARG A 189 -7.36 21.98 -24.24
N TYR A 190 -8.28 21.77 -23.29
CA TYR A 190 -9.43 22.64 -23.08
C TYR A 190 -8.98 24.04 -22.66
N PHE A 191 -8.11 24.11 -21.66
CA PHE A 191 -7.54 25.37 -21.20
C PHE A 191 -6.78 26.10 -22.31
N GLN A 192 -5.98 25.40 -23.12
CA GLN A 192 -5.30 26.02 -24.26
C GLN A 192 -6.27 26.63 -25.29
N SER A 193 -7.39 25.96 -25.55
CA SER A 193 -8.35 26.37 -26.60
C SER A 193 -9.28 27.49 -26.13
N PHE A 194 -9.72 27.45 -24.88
CA PHE A 194 -10.76 28.33 -24.35
C PHE A 194 -10.25 29.34 -23.30
N GLN A 195 -8.99 29.23 -22.85
CA GLN A 195 -8.40 30.03 -21.77
C GLN A 195 -9.23 30.01 -20.47
N GLN A 196 -9.94 28.89 -20.24
CA GLN A 196 -10.81 28.68 -19.09
C GLN A 196 -10.59 27.28 -18.53
N GLU A 197 -10.73 27.12 -17.21
CA GLU A 197 -10.76 25.81 -16.57
C GLU A 197 -12.02 25.04 -16.93
N MET A 198 -11.85 23.74 -17.16
CA MET A 198 -12.94 22.84 -17.51
C MET A 198 -13.75 22.48 -16.26
N THR A 199 -15.07 22.60 -16.33
CA THR A 199 -15.92 22.22 -15.18
C THR A 199 -15.95 20.69 -15.02
N PRO A 200 -16.15 20.17 -13.79
CA PRO A 200 -16.27 18.73 -13.57
C PRO A 200 -17.42 18.08 -14.37
N ASP A 201 -18.50 18.81 -14.64
CA ASP A 201 -19.64 18.34 -15.42
C ASP A 201 -19.31 18.21 -16.91
N GLU A 202 -18.59 19.18 -17.48
CA GLU A 202 -18.09 19.08 -18.87
C GLU A 202 -17.08 17.93 -18.99
N LEU A 203 -16.19 17.78 -18.01
CA LEU A 203 -15.14 16.75 -18.00
C LEU A 203 -15.75 15.34 -17.93
N ALA A 204 -16.76 15.15 -17.07
CA ALA A 204 -17.57 13.95 -16.99
C ALA A 204 -18.19 13.59 -18.35
N THR A 205 -18.75 14.58 -19.04
CA THR A 205 -19.41 14.41 -20.35
C THR A 205 -18.42 14.01 -21.44
N ILE A 206 -17.24 14.63 -21.51
CA ILE A 206 -16.23 14.30 -22.53
C ILE A 206 -15.64 12.90 -22.32
N ILE A 207 -15.42 12.50 -21.06
CA ILE A 207 -14.78 11.22 -20.73
C ILE A 207 -15.79 10.07 -20.68
N GLY A 208 -17.08 10.37 -20.43
CA GLY A 208 -18.13 9.37 -20.27
C GLY A 208 -18.13 8.70 -18.90
N ILE A 209 -17.77 9.44 -17.85
CA ILE A 209 -17.78 8.97 -16.45
C ILE A 209 -18.66 9.86 -15.58
N ASP A 210 -19.05 9.38 -14.40
CA ASP A 210 -19.87 10.15 -13.48
C ASP A 210 -19.10 11.34 -12.87
N ARG A 211 -19.79 12.46 -12.64
CA ARG A 211 -19.21 13.66 -12.01
C ARG A 211 -18.58 13.36 -10.65
N THR A 212 -19.19 12.47 -9.86
CA THR A 212 -18.65 12.12 -8.53
C THR A 212 -17.31 11.40 -8.65
N GLU A 213 -17.13 10.56 -9.67
CA GLU A 213 -15.86 9.88 -9.93
C GLU A 213 -14.79 10.85 -10.41
N VAL A 214 -15.14 11.82 -11.25
CA VAL A 214 -14.24 12.93 -11.64
C VAL A 214 -13.74 13.69 -10.41
N MET A 215 -14.66 14.07 -9.52
CA MET A 215 -14.34 14.81 -8.29
C MET A 215 -13.41 14.00 -7.37
N LYS A 216 -13.67 12.70 -7.18
CA LYS A 216 -12.80 11.82 -6.40
C LYS A 216 -11.40 11.75 -7.00
N MET A 217 -11.28 11.67 -8.32
CA MET A 217 -9.98 11.63 -9.00
C MET A 217 -9.21 12.93 -8.83
N GLN A 218 -9.88 14.09 -8.93
CA GLN A 218 -9.24 15.39 -8.70
C GLN A 218 -8.75 15.55 -7.24
N GLN A 219 -9.53 15.07 -6.27
CA GLN A 219 -9.15 15.08 -4.85
C GLN A 219 -7.98 14.14 -4.54
N ALA A 220 -7.88 13.01 -5.23
CA ALA A 220 -6.80 12.04 -5.02
C ALA A 220 -5.41 12.56 -5.44
N GLU A 221 -5.31 13.69 -6.14
CA GLU A 221 -4.02 14.24 -6.59
C GLU A 221 -3.29 15.10 -5.56
N THR A 222 -3.93 15.47 -4.44
CA THR A 222 -3.33 16.39 -3.47
C THR A 222 -2.60 15.65 -2.36
N VAL A 223 -1.32 15.34 -2.55
CA VAL A 223 -0.40 14.98 -1.46
C VAL A 223 0.50 16.18 -1.21
N LEU A 224 0.50 16.69 0.03
CA LEU A 224 1.37 17.78 0.46
C LEU A 224 2.39 17.24 1.46
N SER A 225 3.62 17.73 1.39
CA SER A 225 4.62 17.42 2.42
C SER A 225 4.22 18.06 3.75
N THR A 226 4.26 17.28 4.82
CA THR A 226 4.10 17.75 6.19
C THR A 226 5.17 18.79 6.55
N ASP A 227 6.38 18.66 5.98
CA ASP A 227 7.50 19.57 6.18
C ASP A 227 7.41 20.85 5.33
N TYR A 228 6.31 21.02 4.57
CA TYR A 228 6.11 22.21 3.76
C TYR A 228 5.91 23.43 4.67
N TYR A 229 6.67 24.50 4.43
CA TYR A 229 6.47 25.79 5.09
C TYR A 229 5.57 26.66 4.21
N THR A 230 4.49 27.19 4.79
CA THR A 230 3.71 28.22 4.11
C THR A 230 4.47 29.55 4.21
N SER A 231 4.39 30.42 3.19
CA SER A 231 5.22 31.65 3.07
C SER A 231 5.23 32.55 4.29
N ASP A 232 4.19 32.47 5.12
CA ASP A 232 3.94 33.40 6.23
C ASP A 232 4.14 32.73 7.60
N GLN A 233 4.50 31.44 7.66
CA GLN A 233 4.59 30.66 8.89
C GLN A 233 6.02 30.18 9.15
N VAL A 234 6.42 30.24 10.43
CA VAL A 234 7.72 29.73 10.89
C VAL A 234 7.68 28.21 11.02
N ASP A 235 6.51 27.66 11.30
CA ASP A 235 6.32 26.23 11.56
C ASP A 235 5.89 25.49 10.27
N PRO A 236 6.31 24.23 10.09
CA PRO A 236 5.87 23.41 8.97
C PRO A 236 4.38 23.08 9.10
N VAL A 237 3.73 22.78 7.97
CA VAL A 237 2.28 22.45 7.90
C VAL A 237 1.91 21.34 8.88
N GLY A 238 2.78 20.37 9.11
CA GLY A 238 2.56 19.29 10.06
C GLY A 238 2.29 19.71 11.49
N ASP A 239 3.01 20.71 11.97
CA ASP A 239 2.89 21.18 13.35
C ASP A 239 1.60 22.00 13.56
N ILE A 240 1.00 22.46 12.46
CA ILE A 240 -0.29 23.17 12.44
C ILE A 240 -1.46 22.18 12.46
N VAL A 241 -1.25 20.93 12.03
CA VAL A 241 -2.33 19.94 12.01
C VAL A 241 -2.75 19.63 13.44
N ALA A 242 -3.97 20.04 13.79
CA ALA A 242 -4.58 19.67 15.05
C ALA A 242 -4.67 18.14 15.14
N VAL A 243 -3.86 17.56 16.02
CA VAL A 243 -4.09 16.19 16.47
C VAL A 243 -5.39 16.26 17.27
N GLU A 244 -6.43 15.54 16.86
CA GLU A 244 -7.57 15.29 17.75
C GLU A 244 -6.96 14.62 18.99
N PRO A 245 -6.93 15.30 20.15
CA PRO A 245 -6.38 14.70 21.35
C PRO A 245 -7.16 13.41 21.57
N ASP A 246 -6.45 12.31 21.82
CA ASP A 246 -7.10 11.07 22.22
C ASP A 246 -8.02 11.45 23.39
N PHE A 247 -9.34 11.34 23.21
CA PHE A 247 -10.40 11.86 24.11
C PHE A 247 -10.27 11.37 25.58
N ARG A 248 -9.27 10.54 25.84
CA ARG A 248 -8.92 9.86 27.08
C ARG A 248 -8.06 10.69 28.01
N GLU A 249 -7.18 11.58 27.54
CA GLU A 249 -6.19 12.23 28.43
C GLU A 249 -6.82 13.27 29.36
N ASP A 250 -7.68 14.17 28.84
CA ASP A 250 -8.33 15.20 29.66
C ASP A 250 -9.43 14.65 30.60
N ASN A 251 -9.95 13.45 30.32
CA ASN A 251 -11.06 12.85 31.07
C ASN A 251 -10.67 11.62 31.89
N ARG A 252 -9.37 11.35 32.14
CA ARG A 252 -8.96 10.15 32.92
C ARG A 252 -9.59 10.12 34.31
N VAL A 253 -9.70 11.27 34.97
CA VAL A 253 -10.33 11.39 36.30
C VAL A 253 -11.82 11.10 36.21
N GLN A 254 -12.51 11.69 35.22
CA GLN A 254 -13.93 11.45 34.99
C GLN A 254 -14.21 9.98 34.67
N TYR A 255 -13.43 9.39 33.79
CA TYR A 255 -13.50 7.97 33.42
C TYR A 255 -13.27 7.06 34.64
N TYR A 256 -12.30 7.39 35.50
CA TYR A 256 -12.04 6.65 36.73
C TYR A 256 -13.22 6.74 37.71
N LEU A 257 -13.81 7.94 37.87
CA LEU A 257 -15.00 8.14 38.71
C LEU A 257 -16.22 7.39 38.15
N GLU A 258 -16.40 7.36 36.83
CA GLU A 258 -17.47 6.59 36.17
C GLU A 258 -17.33 5.09 36.40
N ILE A 259 -16.10 4.55 36.32
CA ILE A 259 -15.82 3.15 36.67
C ILE A 259 -16.16 2.88 38.14
N GLN A 260 -15.71 3.72 39.07
CA GLN A 260 -16.03 3.56 40.49
C GLN A 260 -17.54 3.60 40.76
N ALA A 261 -18.26 4.52 40.11
CA ALA A 261 -19.71 4.64 40.22
C ALA A 261 -20.43 3.39 39.68
N LEU A 262 -19.96 2.85 38.55
CA LEU A 262 -20.45 1.60 37.99
C LEU A 262 -20.20 0.43 38.95
N GLU A 263 -18.99 0.30 39.51
CA GLU A 263 -18.68 -0.75 40.48
C GLU A 263 -19.58 -0.68 41.72
N ALA A 264 -19.79 0.51 42.28
CA ALA A 264 -20.65 0.72 43.43
C ALA A 264 -22.11 0.36 43.12
N LEU A 265 -22.62 0.75 41.94
CA LEU A 265 -23.96 0.40 41.47
C LEU A 265 -24.13 -1.11 41.30
N MET A 266 -23.15 -1.77 40.68
CA MET A 266 -23.13 -3.22 40.48
C MET A 266 -23.12 -3.97 41.82
N LYS A 267 -22.31 -3.54 42.79
CA LYS A 267 -22.27 -4.12 44.15
C LYS A 267 -23.58 -3.89 44.92
N SER A 268 -24.31 -2.80 44.64
CA SER A 268 -25.59 -2.48 45.28
C SER A 268 -26.76 -3.40 44.88
N LEU A 269 -26.62 -4.15 43.77
CA LEU A 269 -27.62 -5.12 43.36
C LEU A 269 -27.60 -6.34 44.29
N PRO A 270 -28.75 -6.78 44.84
CA PRO A 270 -28.78 -7.82 45.87
C PRO A 270 -28.48 -9.22 45.34
N LYS A 271 -28.82 -9.51 44.07
CA LYS A 271 -28.66 -10.85 43.48
C LYS A 271 -27.40 -10.91 42.61
N PRO A 272 -26.45 -11.83 42.88
CA PRO A 272 -25.27 -12.07 42.04
C PRO A 272 -25.62 -12.35 40.57
N ARG A 273 -26.74 -13.04 40.34
CA ARG A 273 -27.27 -13.31 39.00
C ARG A 273 -27.64 -12.04 38.23
N ASP A 274 -28.22 -11.05 38.90
CA ASP A 274 -28.63 -9.79 38.26
C ASP A 274 -27.37 -9.00 37.82
N ARG A 275 -26.29 -9.06 38.62
CA ARG A 275 -24.99 -8.45 38.29
C ARG A 275 -24.38 -9.10 37.06
N LEU A 276 -24.32 -10.44 37.03
CA LEU A 276 -23.77 -11.20 35.92
C LEU A 276 -24.49 -10.91 34.60
N ILE A 277 -25.83 -10.83 34.62
CA ILE A 277 -26.63 -10.52 33.42
C ILE A 277 -26.32 -9.13 32.87
N VAL A 278 -26.16 -8.12 33.73
CA VAL A 278 -25.81 -6.78 33.27
C VAL A 278 -24.38 -6.71 32.73
N LEU A 279 -23.43 -7.38 33.39
CA LEU A 279 -22.04 -7.43 32.96
C LEU A 279 -21.88 -8.11 31.59
N LEU A 280 -22.60 -9.21 31.37
CA LEU A 280 -22.63 -9.90 30.07
C LEU A 280 -23.33 -9.07 29.01
N TYR A 281 -24.48 -8.45 29.32
CA TYR A 281 -25.23 -7.66 28.35
C TYR A 281 -24.48 -6.39 27.89
N LEU A 282 -23.78 -5.73 28.81
CA LEU A 282 -22.97 -4.53 28.51
C LEU A 282 -21.59 -4.88 27.98
N ASN A 283 -21.29 -6.17 27.78
CA ASN A 283 -19.99 -6.67 27.32
C ASN A 283 -18.81 -6.17 28.18
N LEU A 284 -18.99 -6.11 29.50
CA LEU A 284 -17.97 -5.66 30.45
C LEU A 284 -17.03 -6.80 30.90
N ILE A 285 -17.31 -8.03 30.46
CA ILE A 285 -16.54 -9.23 30.77
C ILE A 285 -15.89 -9.75 29.50
N ASN A 286 -14.57 -9.95 29.54
CA ASN A 286 -13.76 -10.62 28.53
C ASN A 286 -12.88 -11.70 29.19
N GLN A 287 -12.12 -12.46 28.40
CA GLN A 287 -11.27 -13.53 28.94
C GLN A 287 -10.23 -13.03 29.95
N GLU A 288 -9.66 -11.86 29.71
CA GLU A 288 -8.56 -11.30 30.51
C GLU A 288 -9.05 -10.81 31.89
N ASN A 289 -10.22 -10.17 31.94
CA ASN A 289 -10.77 -9.59 33.15
C ASN A 289 -11.77 -10.52 33.87
N PHE A 290 -12.13 -11.67 33.28
CA PHE A 290 -13.16 -12.58 33.79
C PHE A 290 -12.96 -12.95 35.26
N ASN A 291 -11.76 -13.42 35.62
CA ASN A 291 -11.48 -13.87 36.99
C ASN A 291 -11.54 -12.73 38.01
N ALA A 292 -11.02 -11.56 37.65
CA ALA A 292 -11.04 -10.39 38.52
C ALA A 292 -12.48 -9.91 38.77
N ILE A 293 -13.31 -9.85 37.72
CA ILE A 293 -14.72 -9.47 37.82
C ILE A 293 -15.52 -10.52 38.61
N TRP A 294 -15.25 -11.81 38.39
CA TRP A 294 -15.93 -12.91 39.06
C TRP A 294 -15.81 -12.80 40.58
N GLU A 295 -14.61 -12.51 41.08
CA GLU A 295 -14.37 -12.33 42.50
C GLU A 295 -14.86 -10.95 43.00
N ASN A 296 -14.56 -9.85 42.29
CA ASN A 296 -14.89 -8.47 42.72
C ASN A 296 -16.41 -8.24 42.89
N PHE A 297 -17.24 -8.91 42.10
CA PHE A 297 -18.70 -8.82 42.20
C PHE A 297 -19.36 -9.98 42.94
N ALA A 298 -18.60 -10.77 43.70
CA ALA A 298 -19.07 -11.88 44.53
C ALA A 298 -19.93 -12.91 43.76
N LEU A 299 -19.52 -13.24 42.52
CA LEU A 299 -20.24 -14.18 41.65
C LEU A 299 -19.95 -15.65 42.02
N SER A 300 -19.02 -15.91 42.93
CA SER A 300 -18.64 -17.24 43.43
C SER A 300 -19.82 -18.01 44.04
N SER A 301 -20.85 -17.31 44.51
CA SER A 301 -22.11 -17.89 45.00
C SER A 301 -22.98 -18.56 43.91
N LEU A 302 -22.68 -18.33 42.62
CA LEU A 302 -23.41 -18.94 41.50
C LEU A 302 -22.88 -20.34 41.11
N GLY A 303 -21.78 -20.78 41.72
CA GLY A 303 -21.20 -22.12 41.56
C GLY A 303 -20.19 -22.25 40.43
N ASP A 304 -19.25 -23.17 40.63
CA ASP A 304 -18.14 -23.46 39.71
C ASP A 304 -18.56 -24.01 38.33
N PRO A 305 -19.64 -24.80 38.18
CA PRO A 305 -20.08 -25.27 36.86
C PRO A 305 -20.46 -24.12 35.92
N LEU A 306 -21.12 -23.08 36.46
CA LEU A 306 -21.49 -21.90 35.68
C LEU A 306 -20.25 -21.06 35.33
N LYS A 307 -19.29 -20.95 36.25
CA LYS A 307 -18.00 -20.27 36.03
C LYS A 307 -17.25 -20.89 34.85
N GLN A 308 -17.20 -22.23 34.78
CA GLN A 308 -16.52 -22.96 33.71
C GLN A 308 -17.25 -22.80 32.36
N ASN A 309 -18.58 -22.92 32.34
CA ASN A 309 -19.38 -22.75 31.11
C ASN A 309 -19.21 -21.35 30.50
N ILE A 310 -19.22 -20.31 31.32
CA ILE A 310 -19.07 -18.93 30.83
C ILE A 310 -17.64 -18.70 30.34
N ARG A 311 -16.63 -19.21 31.07
CA ARG A 311 -15.23 -19.10 30.65
C ARG A 311 -15.00 -19.79 29.31
N GLN A 312 -15.56 -20.98 29.12
CA GLN A 312 -15.48 -21.70 27.85
C GLN A 312 -16.19 -20.93 26.72
N GLY A 313 -17.41 -20.44 26.96
CA GLY A 313 -18.15 -19.67 25.95
C GLY A 313 -17.47 -18.35 25.55
N LEU A 314 -16.80 -17.67 26.48
CA LEU A 314 -15.96 -16.50 26.19
C LEU A 314 -14.65 -16.87 25.49
N SER A 315 -14.15 -18.09 25.69
CA SER A 315 -12.97 -18.64 24.98
C SER A 315 -13.25 -18.87 23.50
N GLU A 316 -14.44 -19.39 23.21
CA GLU A 316 -14.84 -19.81 21.87
C GLU A 316 -15.28 -18.62 21.00
N ASN A 317 -15.70 -17.50 21.60
CA ASN A 317 -16.20 -16.32 20.89
C ASN A 317 -15.75 -14.99 21.54
N PRO A 318 -14.55 -14.48 21.25
CA PRO A 318 -14.00 -13.28 21.89
C PRO A 318 -14.62 -11.93 21.42
N ASP A 319 -15.21 -11.85 20.22
CA ASP A 319 -15.57 -10.57 19.57
C ASP A 319 -17.08 -10.32 19.34
N ILE A 320 -17.97 -11.07 19.99
CA ILE A 320 -19.40 -11.00 19.66
C ILE A 320 -20.15 -10.04 20.60
N TYR A 321 -20.92 -9.11 20.01
CA TYR A 321 -22.04 -8.45 20.68
C TYR A 321 -22.93 -9.51 21.34
N ILE A 322 -22.81 -9.68 22.65
CA ILE A 322 -23.42 -10.77 23.40
C ILE A 322 -24.96 -10.65 23.28
N SER A 323 -25.55 -11.42 22.37
CA SER A 323 -26.99 -11.41 22.12
C SER A 323 -27.73 -12.03 23.32
N TYR A 324 -29.00 -11.65 23.52
CA TYR A 324 -29.81 -12.26 24.58
C TYR A 324 -29.92 -13.80 24.44
N ASP A 325 -29.84 -14.32 23.22
CA ASP A 325 -29.82 -15.77 22.94
C ASP A 325 -28.52 -16.40 23.42
N PHE A 326 -27.38 -15.75 23.16
CA PHE A 326 -26.07 -16.23 23.60
C PHE A 326 -25.93 -16.18 25.13
N ILE A 327 -26.36 -15.09 25.78
CA ILE A 327 -26.45 -15.02 27.26
C ILE A 327 -27.34 -16.14 27.80
N GLY A 328 -28.43 -16.43 27.10
CA GLY A 328 -29.35 -17.52 27.44
C GLY A 328 -28.65 -18.88 27.46
N GLN A 329 -27.85 -19.17 26.43
CA GLN A 329 -27.04 -20.38 26.32
C GLN A 329 -25.99 -20.46 27.45
N LEU A 330 -25.24 -19.37 27.69
CA LEU A 330 -24.22 -19.29 28.74
C LEU A 330 -24.78 -19.53 30.15
N LEU A 331 -26.03 -19.12 30.39
CA LEU A 331 -26.71 -19.27 31.69
C LEU A 331 -27.54 -20.56 31.83
N GLY A 332 -27.27 -21.58 30.99
CA GLY A 332 -27.89 -22.90 31.09
C GLY A 332 -29.18 -23.06 30.28
N GLY A 333 -29.28 -22.42 29.11
CA GLY A 333 -30.37 -22.63 28.15
C GLY A 333 -31.63 -21.80 28.40
N LEU A 334 -31.48 -20.61 28.97
CA LEU A 334 -32.60 -19.68 29.17
C LEU A 334 -33.06 -19.08 27.85
N SER A 335 -34.36 -18.82 27.71
CA SER A 335 -34.90 -18.16 26.52
C SER A 335 -34.48 -16.69 26.44
N ARG A 336 -34.40 -16.15 25.22
CA ARG A 336 -34.16 -14.74 24.92
C ARG A 336 -35.00 -13.79 25.78
N GLU A 337 -36.29 -14.08 25.82
CA GLU A 337 -37.27 -13.23 26.50
C GLU A 337 -37.07 -13.29 28.02
N ARG A 338 -36.62 -14.43 28.55
CA ARG A 338 -36.28 -14.55 29.97
C ARG A 338 -35.05 -13.72 30.33
N ILE A 339 -34.01 -13.70 29.48
CA ILE A 339 -32.84 -12.85 29.71
C ILE A 339 -33.23 -11.36 29.63
N ARG A 340 -34.04 -10.98 28.64
CA ARG A 340 -34.54 -9.61 28.51
C ARG A 340 -35.32 -9.16 29.74
N GLN A 341 -36.20 -10.00 30.27
CA GLN A 341 -36.94 -9.73 31.51
C GLN A 341 -35.99 -9.51 32.70
N LEU A 342 -35.05 -10.44 32.90
CA LEU A 342 -34.09 -10.36 34.01
C LEU A 342 -33.19 -9.11 33.91
N TYR A 343 -32.76 -8.73 32.70
CA TYR A 343 -32.01 -7.51 32.47
C TYR A 343 -32.84 -6.27 32.82
N ASN A 344 -34.10 -6.21 32.37
CA ASN A 344 -35.00 -5.08 32.67
C ASN A 344 -35.31 -4.98 34.17
N GLU A 345 -35.50 -6.11 34.86
CA GLU A 345 -35.64 -6.16 36.32
C GLU A 345 -34.39 -5.64 37.04
N ALA A 346 -33.19 -6.09 36.61
CA ALA A 346 -31.92 -5.63 37.16
C ALA A 346 -31.73 -4.12 36.94
N ARG A 347 -32.03 -3.63 35.73
CA ARG A 347 -31.98 -2.21 35.37
C ARG A 347 -32.95 -1.38 36.21
N ALA A 348 -34.18 -1.85 36.43
CA ALA A 348 -35.15 -1.17 37.28
C ALA A 348 -34.65 -1.06 38.73
N LYS A 349 -34.04 -2.12 39.27
CA LYS A 349 -33.41 -2.11 40.60
C LYS A 349 -32.24 -1.13 40.68
N MET A 350 -31.40 -1.08 39.65
CA MET A 350 -30.31 -0.10 39.56
C MET A 350 -30.86 1.33 39.58
N LEU A 351 -31.90 1.63 38.80
CA LEU A 351 -32.54 2.96 38.78
C LEU A 351 -33.11 3.34 40.14
N VAL A 352 -33.74 2.41 40.85
CA VAL A 352 -34.20 2.65 42.23
C VAL A 352 -33.04 2.89 43.18
N LYS A 353 -31.92 2.15 43.06
CA LYS A 353 -30.73 2.35 43.88
C LYS A 353 -30.06 3.70 43.64
N ILE A 354 -29.94 4.12 42.38
CA ILE A 354 -29.50 5.47 42.02
C ILE A 354 -30.42 6.52 42.65
N LYS A 355 -31.75 6.33 42.61
CA LYS A 355 -32.70 7.28 43.21
C LYS A 355 -32.75 7.29 44.73
N THR A 356 -32.25 6.28 45.42
CA THR A 356 -32.39 6.15 46.89
C THR A 356 -31.07 6.41 47.64
N ASN A 357 -29.93 6.26 46.98
CA ASN A 357 -28.62 6.41 47.60
C ASN A 357 -28.01 7.77 47.23
N LYS A 358 -27.88 8.67 48.21
CA LYS A 358 -27.34 10.03 48.00
C LYS A 358 -25.93 10.03 47.38
N HIS A 359 -25.08 9.07 47.73
CA HIS A 359 -23.74 8.95 47.15
C HIS A 359 -23.78 8.53 45.66
N LEU A 360 -24.70 7.62 45.29
CA LEU A 360 -24.92 7.28 43.87
C LEU A 360 -25.62 8.40 43.12
N GLN A 361 -26.50 9.17 43.77
CA GLN A 361 -27.09 10.36 43.15
C GLN A 361 -26.03 11.40 42.83
N GLU A 362 -25.07 11.65 43.74
CA GLU A 362 -23.96 12.57 43.52
C GLU A 362 -23.03 12.09 42.39
N LEU A 363 -22.66 10.80 42.38
CA LEU A 363 -21.83 10.22 41.31
C LEU A 363 -22.51 10.20 39.93
N PHE A 364 -23.84 10.10 39.87
CA PHE A 364 -24.60 10.09 38.62
C PHE A 364 -25.28 11.44 38.30
N ALA A 365 -25.13 12.47 39.15
CA ALA A 365 -25.78 13.77 38.98
C ALA A 365 -25.34 14.45 37.68
N ASP A 366 -24.03 14.41 37.42
CA ASP A 366 -23.46 14.95 36.18
C ASP A 366 -24.02 14.20 34.97
N PHE A 367 -24.03 12.86 34.99
CA PHE A 367 -24.55 12.02 33.91
C PHE A 367 -26.05 12.25 33.62
N LEU A 368 -26.87 12.45 34.67
CA LEU A 368 -28.29 12.74 34.54
C LEU A 368 -28.55 14.15 34.00
N SER A 369 -27.70 15.13 34.35
CA SER A 369 -27.78 16.51 33.84
C SER A 369 -27.37 16.63 32.36
N THR A 370 -26.35 15.89 31.90
CA THR A 370 -25.88 15.92 30.50
C THR A 370 -26.85 15.21 29.53
N SER A 371 -27.62 14.23 30.03
CA SER A 371 -28.59 13.48 29.23
C SER A 371 -29.74 14.35 28.67
N GLY A 372 -29.97 15.54 29.26
CA GLY A 372 -30.93 16.53 28.78
C GLY A 372 -30.41 17.41 27.64
N GLN A 373 -29.09 17.63 27.53
CA GLN A 373 -28.50 18.49 26.49
C GLN A 373 -28.04 17.73 25.25
N ASN A 374 -27.60 16.47 25.38
CA ASN A 374 -27.04 15.68 24.27
C ASN A 374 -28.07 15.03 23.32
N ARG A 375 -29.39 15.28 23.48
CA ARG A 375 -30.39 14.86 22.48
C ARG A 375 -30.44 15.74 21.23
N LYS A 376 -29.75 16.88 21.20
CA LYS A 376 -29.71 17.75 20.01
C LYS A 376 -28.59 17.41 19.00
N TYR A 377 -27.63 16.55 19.33
CA TYR A 377 -26.48 16.25 18.46
C TYR A 377 -26.45 14.83 17.86
N ARG A 378 -27.55 14.08 17.89
CA ARG A 378 -27.66 12.77 17.21
C ARG A 378 -28.96 12.66 16.44
N ARG A 379 -29.14 13.49 15.42
CA ARG A 379 -30.12 13.26 14.35
C ARG A 379 -29.84 14.07 13.08
N THR A 380 -28.56 14.25 12.77
CA THR A 380 -28.08 14.52 11.41
C THR A 380 -26.80 13.71 11.26
N ASP A 381 -26.71 12.95 10.16
CA ASP A 381 -25.58 12.13 9.72
C ASP A 381 -25.39 10.75 10.38
N ARG A 382 -26.22 9.81 9.93
CA ARG A 382 -25.80 8.62 9.16
C ARG A 382 -27.00 7.86 8.61
#